data_AF-A0A6M4A1I8-F1
#
_entry.id   AF-A0A6M4A1I8-F1
#
_cell.length_a   1.000
_cell.length_b   1.000
_cell.length_c   1.000
_cell.angle_alpha   90.00
_cell.angle_beta   90.00
_cell.angle_gamma   90.00
#
_symmetry.space_group_name_H-M   'P 1'
#
loop_
_entity.id
_entity.type
_entity.pdbx_description
1 polymer ?
#
loop_
_entity_poly.entity_id
_entity_poly.type
_entity_poly.pdbx_seq_one_letter_code
_entity_poly.pdbx_strand_id
1 'polypeptide(L)'
;MKDYYHILGISGTASLAEVKKAFRVKAAEFHPDRNASELAPEKFHAVKEAYDVLSDEVARASYDENRRRNLLESPLETATEIWGNYLSGVLK
;
A
#
# COMPACT_ATOMS: atom_id res chain seq x y z
N MET A 1 -8.74 5.04 4.87
CA MET A 1 -7.38 4.88 5.46
C MET A 1 -6.46 4.37 4.36
N LYS A 2 -5.21 4.85 4.19
CA LYS A 2 -4.34 4.34 3.12
C LYS A 2 -4.06 2.85 3.33
N ASP A 3 -4.29 2.05 2.29
CA ASP A 3 -3.97 0.62 2.30
C ASP A 3 -2.53 0.40 1.78
N TYR A 4 -1.57 0.31 2.70
CA TYR A 4 -0.15 0.14 2.37
C TYR A 4 0.14 -1.21 1.71
N TYR A 5 -0.64 -2.24 2.03
CA TYR A 5 -0.54 -3.55 1.39
C TYR A 5 -0.98 -3.46 -0.07
N HIS A 6 -2.08 -2.75 -0.35
CA HIS A 6 -2.53 -2.47 -1.71
C HIS A 6 -1.54 -1.61 -2.50
N ILE A 7 -0.95 -0.57 -1.89
CA ILE A 7 0.05 0.28 -2.54
C ILE A 7 1.29 -0.53 -2.98
N LEU A 8 1.74 -1.47 -2.15
CA LEU A 8 2.82 -2.39 -2.51
C LEU A 8 2.35 -3.55 -3.41
N GLY A 9 1.04 -3.77 -3.56
CA GLY A 9 0.46 -4.86 -4.33
C GLY A 9 0.68 -6.23 -3.69
N ILE A 10 0.64 -6.32 -2.36
CA ILE A 10 0.88 -7.53 -1.58
C ILE A 10 -0.29 -7.85 -0.64
N SER A 11 -0.34 -9.07 -0.10
CA SER A 11 -1.31 -9.48 0.90
C SER A 11 -1.03 -8.83 2.27
N GLY A 12 -2.08 -8.62 3.07
CA GLY A 12 -1.96 -8.24 4.49
C GLY A 12 -1.17 -9.25 5.34
N THR A 13 -1.09 -10.50 4.88
CA THR A 13 -0.31 -11.58 5.52
C THR A 13 1.13 -11.68 4.99
N ALA A 14 1.58 -10.74 4.15
CA ALA A 14 2.89 -10.81 3.52
C ALA A 14 4.03 -10.74 4.55
N SER A 15 5.07 -11.54 4.34
CA SER A 15 6.30 -11.54 5.11
C SER A 15 7.12 -10.27 4.88
N LEU A 16 8.04 -9.95 5.79
CA LEU A 16 8.98 -8.83 5.62
C LEU A 16 9.81 -8.95 4.33
N ALA A 17 10.14 -10.18 3.92
CA ALA A 17 10.85 -10.43 2.67
C ALA A 17 10.02 -10.03 1.44
N GLU A 18 8.72 -10.31 1.46
CA GLU A 18 7.78 -9.90 0.40
C GLU A 18 7.58 -8.40 0.36
N VAL A 19 7.46 -7.74 1.53
CA VAL A 19 7.40 -6.27 1.64
C VAL A 19 8.63 -5.63 0.98
N LYS A 20 9.83 -6.09 1.34
CA LYS A 20 11.09 -5.60 0.74
C LYS A 20 11.17 -5.87 -0.76
N LYS A 21 10.71 -7.04 -1.21
CA LYS A 21 10.69 -7.38 -2.63
C LYS A 21 9.75 -6.47 -3.42
N ALA A 22 8.53 -6.27 -2.92
CA ALA A 22 7.53 -5.42 -3.56
C ALA A 22 7.98 -3.96 -3.64
N PHE A 23 8.56 -3.43 -2.56
CA PHE A 23 9.14 -2.08 -2.56
C PHE A 23 10.18 -1.90 -3.66
N ARG A 24 11.14 -2.83 -3.80
CA ARG A 24 12.17 -2.73 -4.85
C ARG A 24 11.59 -2.71 -6.26
N VAL A 25 10.57 -3.54 -6.52
CA VAL A 25 9.90 -3.59 -7.82
C VAL A 25 9.18 -2.26 -8.11
N LYS A 26 8.39 -1.78 -7.15
CA LYS A 26 7.60 -0.55 -7.28
C LYS A 26 8.48 0.72 -7.33
N ALA A 27 9.55 0.76 -6.56
CA ALA A 27 10.53 1.84 -6.60
C ALA A 27 11.22 1.94 -7.97
N ALA A 28 11.53 0.81 -8.61
CA ALA A 28 12.08 0.79 -9.97
C ALA A 28 11.03 1.19 -11.04
N GLU A 29 9.75 0.87 -10.82
CA GLU A 29 8.62 1.24 -11.70
C GLU A 29 8.34 2.75 -11.69
N PHE A 30 8.50 3.41 -10.54
CA PHE A 30 8.23 4.84 -10.36
C PHE A 30 9.48 5.72 -10.27
N HIS A 31 10.67 5.16 -10.55
CA HIS A 31 11.91 5.95 -10.56
C HIS A 31 11.89 7.00 -11.69
N PRO A 32 12.30 8.26 -11.44
CA PRO A 32 12.25 9.33 -12.45
C PRO A 32 13.04 9.00 -13.73
N ASP A 33 14.17 8.30 -13.63
CA ASP A 33 14.93 7.86 -14.81
C ASP A 33 14.16 6.90 -15.73
N ARG A 34 13.17 6.17 -15.21
CA ARG A 34 12.44 5.13 -15.95
C ARG A 34 10.99 5.50 -16.23
N ASN A 35 10.47 6.53 -15.55
CA ASN A 35 9.08 6.93 -15.61
C ASN A 35 8.96 8.46 -15.64
N ALA A 36 8.68 8.98 -16.83
CA ALA A 36 8.47 10.41 -17.08
C ALA A 36 7.03 10.87 -16.80
N SER A 37 6.21 10.07 -16.11
CA SER A 37 4.86 10.48 -15.72
C SER A 37 4.92 11.52 -14.61
N GLU A 38 4.12 12.59 -14.75
CA GLU A 38 3.89 13.58 -13.69
C GLU A 38 3.40 12.96 -12.36
N LEU A 39 2.79 11.77 -12.41
CA LEU A 39 2.30 11.03 -11.24
C LEU A 39 3.36 10.10 -10.62
N ALA A 40 4.52 9.91 -11.25
CA ALA A 40 5.58 9.03 -10.75
C ALA A 40 6.12 9.47 -9.38
N PRO A 41 6.36 10.78 -9.10
CA PRO A 41 6.82 11.23 -7.79
C PRO A 41 5.81 10.92 -6.67
N GLU A 42 4.52 11.14 -6.91
CA GLU A 42 3.46 10.87 -5.93
C GLU A 42 3.34 9.37 -5.63
N LYS A 43 3.37 8.53 -6.68
CA LYS A 43 3.34 7.07 -6.53
C LYS A 43 4.58 6.56 -5.82
N PHE A 44 5.76 7.10 -6.13
CA PHE A 44 7.00 6.76 -5.44
C PHE A 44 6.93 7.13 -3.95
N HIS A 45 6.40 8.30 -3.62
CA HIS A 45 6.19 8.70 -2.23
C HIS A 45 5.24 7.75 -1.50
N ALA A 46 4.13 7.36 -2.11
CA ALA A 46 3.19 6.40 -1.52
C ALA A 46 3.84 5.03 -1.27
N VAL A 47 4.63 4.54 -2.23
CA VAL A 47 5.38 3.28 -2.12
C VAL A 47 6.43 3.33 -1.01
N LYS A 48 7.12 4.46 -0.87
CA LYS A 48 8.09 4.69 0.20
C LYS A 48 7.42 4.72 1.57
N GLU A 49 6.34 5.48 1.72
CA GLU A 49 5.55 5.55 2.97
C GLU A 49 5.03 4.17 3.38
N ALA A 50 4.51 3.39 2.42
CA ALA A 50 4.07 2.02 2.66
C ALA A 50 5.20 1.11 3.15
N TYR A 51 6.39 1.23 2.55
CA TYR A 51 7.56 0.47 2.97
C TYR A 51 8.05 0.88 4.37
N ASP A 52 8.12 2.18 4.66
CA ASP A 52 8.60 2.69 5.94
C ASP A 52 7.73 2.18 7.09
N VAL A 53 6.41 2.06 6.90
CA VAL A 53 5.49 1.48 7.90
C VAL A 53 5.55 -0.03 7.94
N LEU A 54 5.50 -0.72 6.80
CA LEU A 54 5.37 -2.19 6.76
C LEU A 54 6.70 -2.95 6.99
N SER A 55 7.84 -2.26 6.87
CA SER A 55 9.16 -2.87 7.09
C SER A 55 9.63 -2.83 8.55
N ASP A 56 9.05 -1.95 9.36
CA ASP A 56 9.27 -1.87 10.81
C ASP A 56 8.18 -2.65 11.56
N GLU A 57 8.58 -3.57 12.43
CA GLU A 57 7.64 -4.48 13.10
C GLU A 57 6.69 -3.73 14.04
N VAL A 58 7.17 -2.70 14.74
CA VAL A 58 6.38 -1.91 15.70
C VAL A 58 5.40 -1.01 14.97
N ALA A 59 5.86 -0.31 13.92
CA ALA A 59 5.02 0.54 13.08
C ALA A 59 3.96 -0.29 12.35
N ARG A 60 4.32 -1.47 11.83
CA ARG A 60 3.39 -2.40 11.19
C ARG A 60 2.32 -2.88 12.18
N ALA A 61 2.70 -3.28 13.39
CA ALA A 61 1.74 -3.70 14.40
C ALA A 61 0.74 -2.58 14.77
N SER A 62 1.23 -1.35 14.95
CA SER A 62 0.37 -0.19 15.21
C SER A 62 -0.55 0.12 14.03
N TYR A 63 -0.03 0.01 12.80
CA TYR A 63 -0.80 0.19 11.59
C TYR A 63 -1.90 -0.87 11.45
N ASP A 64 -1.56 -2.14 11.65
CA ASP A 64 -2.50 -3.26 11.55
C ASP A 64 -3.60 -3.17 12.62
N GLU A 65 -3.27 -2.75 13.84
CA GLU A 65 -4.25 -2.49 14.90
C GLU A 65 -5.22 -1.37 14.51
N ASN A 66 -4.71 -0.23 14.04
CA ASN A 66 -5.54 0.87 13.59
C ASN A 66 -6.39 0.47 12.37
N ARG A 67 -5.84 -0.30 11.43
CA ARG A 67 -6.55 -0.82 10.27
C ARG A 67 -7.70 -1.73 10.68
N ARG A 68 -7.47 -2.61 11.65
CA ARG A 68 -8.49 -3.48 12.24
C ARG A 68 -9.56 -2.67 12.97
N ARG A 69 -9.18 -1.66 13.76
CA ARG A 69 -10.14 -0.80 14.48
C ARG A 69 -11.05 -0.02 13.53
N ASN A 70 -10.49 0.56 12.47
CA ASN A 70 -11.27 1.27 11.45
C ASN A 70 -12.29 0.35 10.75
N LEU A 71 -11.92 -0.91 10.47
CA LEU A 71 -12.83 -1.92 9.91
C LEU A 71 -14.01 -2.25 10.84
N LEU A 72 -13.81 -2.17 12.15
CA LEU A 72 -14.85 -2.42 13.16
C LEU A 72 -15.77 -1.21 13.36
N GLU A 73 -15.25 0.01 13.21
CA GLU A 73 -15.97 1.25 13.45
C GLU A 73 -16.90 1.63 12.28
N SER A 74 -16.45 1.42 11.02
CA SER A 74 -17.24 1.69 9.81
C SER A 74 -17.14 0.56 8.77
N PRO A 75 -17.79 -0.59 9.02
CA PRO A 75 -17.61 -1.81 8.20
C PRO A 75 -18.04 -1.65 6.74
N LEU A 76 -19.16 -0.96 6.48
CA LEU A 76 -19.72 -0.78 5.13
C LEU A 76 -18.93 0.23 4.30
N GLU A 77 -18.47 1.32 4.92
CA GLU A 77 -17.67 2.35 4.25
C GLU A 77 -16.30 1.79 3.85
N THR A 78 -15.65 1.08 4.77
CA THR A 78 -14.35 0.45 4.51
C THR A 78 -14.44 -0.65 3.46
N ALA A 79 -15.51 -1.47 3.46
CA ALA A 79 -15.74 -2.46 2.42
C ALA A 79 -15.94 -1.81 1.03
N THR A 80 -16.66 -0.69 0.98
CA THR A 80 -16.89 0.07 -0.26
C THR A 80 -15.59 0.67 -0.81
N GLU A 81 -14.73 1.22 0.06
CA GLU A 81 -13.42 1.77 -0.32
C GLU A 81 -12.48 0.67 -0.87
N ILE A 82 -12.44 -0.51 -0.22
CA ILE A 82 -11.62 -1.66 -0.64
C ILE A 82 -12.08 -2.19 -2.01
N TRP A 83 -13.38 -2.37 -2.23
CA TRP A 83 -13.91 -2.84 -3.51
C TRP A 83 -13.75 -1.81 -4.63
N GLY A 84 -13.90 -0.51 -4.32
CA GLY A 84 -13.65 0.57 -5.26
C GLY A 84 -12.21 0.61 -5.77
N ASN A 85 -11.22 0.44 -4.89
CA ASN A 85 -9.81 0.36 -5.25
C ASN A 85 -9.49 -0.90 -6.08
N TYR A 86 -10.13 -2.04 -5.77
CA TYR A 86 -9.98 -3.26 -6.54
C TYR A 86 -10.54 -3.11 -7.97
N LEU A 87 -11.77 -2.60 -8.12
CA LEU A 87 -12.42 -2.42 -9.42
C LEU A 87 -11.70 -1.37 -10.29
N SER A 88 -11.19 -0.30 -9.69
CA SER A 88 -10.45 0.74 -10.41
C SER A 88 -9.04 0.31 -10.87
N GLY A 89 -8.44 -0.69 -10.22
CA GLY A 89 -7.18 -1.30 -10.64
C GLY A 89 -7.32 -2.40 -11.71
N VAL A 90 -8.51 -3.02 -11.85
CA VAL A 90 -8.79 -4.08 -12.83
C VAL A 90 -9.39 -3.53 -14.13
N LEU A 91 -10.12 -2.41 -14.07
CA LEU A 91 -10.82 -1.81 -15.23
C LEU A 91 -10.03 -0.68 -15.93
N LYS A 92 -8.71 -0.62 -15.76
CA LYS A 92 -7.86 0.39 -16.41
C LYS A 92 -6.75 -0.23 -17.23
#